data_AF-A0A9E1UV49-F1
#
_entry.id   AF-A0A9E1UV49-F1
#
_cell.length_a   1.000
_cell.length_b   1.000
_cell.length_c   1.000
_cell.angle_alpha   90.00
_cell.angle_beta   90.00
_cell.angle_gamma   90.00
#
_symmetry.space_group_name_H-M   'P 1'
#
loop_
_entity.id
_entity.type
_entity.pdbx_description
1 polymer ?
#
loop_
_entity_poly.entity_id
_entity_poly.type
_entity_poly.pdbx_seq_one_letter_code
_entity_poly.pdbx_strand_id
1 'polypeptide(L)'
;MFDEMLDWLRTNGPSVNTQRLRTLVGAHGFHGAAVLSAAAAFLRQYDRSARWRTLAQRQRSAEAEPLFRFRDGKPMSSFGEVEAVFAEHGFLRGVVELRGYSQAFDPRLPACLGMRLRALFGVNVRAEAVLFLLAHREGANPNAMSRRIGYSQRSVQDALVAMNRSGWIHVREAGREKIYTLGPRLSGALGAEIDGAPQWTAWAPALRYLEALWLALGVPGLGDLSPELQAAEIRQAVEGPQQQTANAGFARVFSTPLPLRGEDYVRFTLRTGEDLLDVLEQ
;
A
#
# COMPACT_ATOMS: atom_id res chain seq x y z
N MET A 1 9.83 12.16 -9.24
CA MET A 1 8.84 11.14 -8.86
C MET A 1 8.15 11.48 -7.54
N PHE A 2 8.90 11.72 -6.44
CA PHE A 2 8.26 12.04 -5.14
C PHE A 2 7.44 13.34 -5.18
N ASP A 3 7.94 14.38 -5.84
CA ASP A 3 7.21 15.66 -5.96
C ASP A 3 5.99 15.54 -6.87
N GLU A 4 6.09 14.75 -7.95
CA GLU A 4 4.93 14.39 -8.77
C GLU A 4 3.89 13.58 -8.00
N MET A 5 4.29 12.71 -7.06
CA MET A 5 3.35 12.03 -6.16
C MET A 5 2.62 13.05 -5.27
N LEU A 6 3.33 14.06 -4.73
CA LEU A 6 2.70 15.12 -3.94
C LEU A 6 1.74 15.97 -4.79
N ASP A 7 2.11 16.31 -6.02
CA ASP A 7 1.25 17.04 -6.96
C ASP A 7 0.00 16.21 -7.33
N TRP A 8 0.16 14.89 -7.50
CA TRP A 8 -0.96 13.99 -7.73
C TRP A 8 -1.90 13.93 -6.53
N LEU A 9 -1.35 13.83 -5.30
CA LEU A 9 -2.13 13.83 -4.06
C LEU A 9 -2.82 15.18 -3.80
N ARG A 10 -2.23 16.30 -4.25
CA ARG A 10 -2.88 17.61 -4.22
C ARG A 10 -4.14 17.61 -5.08
N THR A 11 -4.09 16.99 -6.26
CA THR A 11 -5.20 16.96 -7.22
C THR A 11 -6.25 15.90 -6.87
N ASN A 12 -5.82 14.68 -6.55
CA ASN A 12 -6.67 13.50 -6.36
C ASN A 12 -6.82 13.08 -4.89
N GLY A 13 -6.29 13.85 -3.95
CA GLY A 13 -6.39 13.64 -2.50
C GLY A 13 -7.81 13.42 -1.97
N PRO A 14 -8.87 14.04 -2.53
CA PRO A 14 -10.25 13.73 -2.16
C PRO A 14 -10.67 12.27 -2.36
N SER A 15 -9.99 11.53 -3.22
CA SER A 15 -10.24 10.09 -3.47
C SER A 15 -9.43 9.17 -2.55
N VAL A 16 -8.61 9.73 -1.64
CA VAL A 16 -7.73 8.98 -0.74
C VAL A 16 -8.35 8.90 0.66
N ASN A 17 -8.47 7.68 1.19
CA ASN A 17 -8.89 7.47 2.56
C ASN A 17 -7.68 7.55 3.51
N THR A 18 -7.50 8.70 4.17
CA THR A 18 -6.36 8.91 5.10
C THR A 18 -6.45 8.07 6.37
N GLN A 19 -7.67 7.75 6.83
CA GLN A 19 -7.87 6.86 7.97
C GLN A 19 -7.42 5.42 7.64
N ARG A 20 -7.83 4.90 6.48
CA ARG A 20 -7.43 3.59 5.97
C ARG A 20 -5.92 3.54 5.76
N LEU A 21 -5.34 4.59 5.19
CA LEU A 21 -3.88 4.67 5.00
C LEU A 21 -3.15 4.55 6.34
N ARG A 22 -3.60 5.28 7.37
CA ARG A 22 -3.06 5.17 8.73
C ARG A 22 -3.17 3.75 9.28
N THR A 23 -4.30 3.09 9.08
CA THR A 23 -4.52 1.69 9.50
C THR A 23 -3.55 0.75 8.79
N LEU A 24 -3.35 0.89 7.47
CA LEU A 24 -2.42 0.05 6.71
C LEU A 24 -0.97 0.23 7.16
N VAL A 25 -0.54 1.48 7.36
CA VAL A 25 0.81 1.79 7.87
C VAL A 25 1.06 1.11 9.21
N GLY A 26 0.12 1.23 10.15
CA GLY A 26 0.24 0.61 11.48
C GLY A 26 0.13 -0.91 11.45
N ALA A 27 -0.77 -1.48 10.66
CA ALA A 27 -1.03 -2.92 10.62
C ALA A 27 0.15 -3.72 10.02
N HIS A 28 0.88 -3.12 9.08
CA HIS A 28 2.02 -3.77 8.41
C HIS A 28 3.38 -3.33 8.97
N GLY A 29 3.42 -2.33 9.85
CA GLY A 29 4.67 -1.87 10.47
C GLY A 29 5.63 -1.23 9.46
N PHE A 30 5.11 -0.36 8.59
CA PHE A 30 5.95 0.39 7.64
C PHE A 30 6.84 1.41 8.37
N HIS A 31 8.11 1.50 7.96
CA HIS A 31 9.07 2.47 8.49
C HIS A 31 8.85 3.87 7.89
N GLY A 32 8.24 3.95 6.71
CA GLY A 32 7.90 5.22 6.05
C GLY A 32 6.81 6.09 6.72
N ALA A 33 6.37 5.76 7.93
CA ALA A 33 5.33 6.54 8.65
C ALA A 33 5.73 8.00 8.89
N ALA A 34 7.01 8.25 9.18
CA ALA A 34 7.56 9.60 9.35
C ALA A 34 7.48 10.43 8.06
N VAL A 35 7.87 9.83 6.93
CA VAL A 35 7.81 10.46 5.60
C VAL A 35 6.35 10.75 5.22
N LEU A 36 5.43 9.81 5.48
CA LEU A 36 4.00 10.03 5.28
C LEU A 36 3.48 11.21 6.10
N SER A 37 3.96 11.36 7.34
CA SER A 37 3.58 12.50 8.19
C SER A 37 4.07 13.83 7.61
N ALA A 38 5.32 13.88 7.14
CA ALA A 38 5.88 15.07 6.47
C ALA A 38 5.10 15.42 5.20
N ALA A 39 4.80 14.43 4.35
CA ALA A 39 3.98 14.59 3.15
C ALA A 39 2.57 15.10 3.48
N ALA A 40 1.93 14.54 4.50
CA ALA A 40 0.62 15.00 4.96
C ALA A 40 0.68 16.44 5.50
N ALA A 41 1.73 16.81 6.24
CA ALA A 41 1.95 18.17 6.71
C ALA A 41 2.12 19.15 5.54
N PHE A 42 2.87 18.77 4.51
CA PHE A 42 3.04 19.56 3.30
C PHE A 42 1.70 19.77 2.57
N LEU A 43 0.92 18.71 2.37
CA LEU A 43 -0.38 18.77 1.69
C LEU A 43 -1.41 19.66 2.42
N ARG A 44 -1.29 19.83 3.74
CA ARG A 44 -2.16 20.74 4.52
C ARG A 44 -2.00 22.21 4.16
N GLN A 45 -0.89 22.60 3.54
CA GLN A 45 -0.72 23.96 3.04
C GLN A 45 -1.75 24.29 1.94
N TYR A 46 -2.17 23.27 1.19
CA TYR A 46 -3.08 23.39 0.05
C TYR A 46 -4.51 22.91 0.36
N ASP A 47 -4.67 22.02 1.33
CA ASP A 47 -5.96 21.46 1.74
C ASP A 47 -6.28 21.82 3.20
N ARG A 48 -7.23 22.76 3.37
CA ARG A 48 -7.69 23.24 4.70
C ARG A 48 -8.62 22.24 5.42
N SER A 49 -9.02 21.16 4.77
CA SER A 49 -9.90 20.15 5.39
C SER A 49 -9.19 19.37 6.50
N ALA A 50 -9.97 18.59 7.26
CA ALA A 50 -9.43 17.72 8.30
C ALA A 50 -8.65 16.50 7.78
N ARG A 51 -8.68 16.24 6.47
CA ARG A 51 -8.24 14.99 5.83
C ARG A 51 -6.83 14.57 6.24
N TRP A 52 -5.87 15.48 6.10
CA TRP A 52 -4.45 15.22 6.34
C TRP A 52 -4.03 15.43 7.79
N ARG A 53 -4.89 16.06 8.61
CA ARG A 53 -4.56 16.46 9.98
C ARG A 53 -4.15 15.28 10.86
N THR A 54 -4.82 14.15 10.72
CA THR A 54 -4.56 12.95 11.53
C THR A 54 -3.28 12.21 11.13
N LEU A 55 -2.79 12.44 9.90
CA LEU A 55 -1.54 11.87 9.39
C LEU A 55 -0.34 12.79 9.63
N ALA A 56 -0.55 14.11 9.60
CA ALA A 56 0.47 15.14 9.80
C ALA A 56 0.94 15.30 11.25
N GLN A 57 1.04 14.20 12.01
CA GLN A 57 1.52 14.21 13.38
C GLN A 57 3.03 14.37 13.39
N ARG A 58 3.51 15.49 13.93
CA ARG A 58 4.94 15.78 13.99
C ARG A 58 5.67 14.67 14.74
N GLN A 59 6.58 14.01 14.05
CA GLN A 59 7.54 13.10 14.66
C GLN A 59 8.82 13.90 14.85
N ARG A 60 9.23 14.12 16.10
CA ARG A 60 10.49 14.79 16.40
C ARG A 60 11.58 13.72 16.35
N SER A 61 12.41 13.75 15.31
CA SER A 61 13.71 13.08 15.34
C SER A 61 14.71 13.98 16.07
N ALA A 62 15.67 13.37 16.78
CA ALA A 62 16.76 14.09 17.44
C ALA A 62 17.76 14.68 16.43
N GLU A 63 17.92 14.02 15.28
CA GLU A 63 18.78 14.46 14.18
C GLU A 63 18.01 14.43 12.86
N ALA A 64 18.23 15.45 12.02
CA ALA A 64 17.63 15.53 10.72
C ALA A 64 18.36 14.61 9.74
N GLU A 65 17.63 13.74 9.04
CA GLU A 65 18.19 12.79 8.09
C GLU A 65 17.89 13.15 6.63
N PRO A 66 18.77 12.82 5.67
CA PRO A 66 18.48 12.97 4.25
C PRO A 66 17.28 12.12 3.83
N LEU A 67 16.28 12.74 3.20
CA LEU A 67 15.10 12.01 2.70
C LEU A 67 15.46 11.07 1.54
N PHE A 68 16.44 11.47 0.73
CA PHE A 68 16.85 10.73 -0.46
C PHE A 68 18.33 10.38 -0.39
N ARG A 69 18.67 9.23 -0.96
CA ARG A 69 20.04 8.73 -1.09
C ARG A 69 20.31 8.38 -2.53
N PHE A 70 21.56 8.55 -2.96
CA PHE A 70 22.03 8.05 -4.25
C PHE A 70 22.11 6.52 -4.23
N ARG A 71 22.32 5.93 -5.41
CA ARG A 71 22.48 4.47 -5.56
C ARG A 71 23.67 3.92 -4.76
N ASP A 72 24.68 4.73 -4.50
CA ASP A 72 25.84 4.38 -3.67
C ASP A 72 25.56 4.55 -2.15
N GLY A 73 24.30 4.78 -1.76
CA GLY A 73 23.85 4.92 -0.37
C GLY A 73 24.16 6.28 0.26
N LYS A 74 24.94 7.14 -0.43
CA LYS A 74 25.28 8.46 0.09
C LYS A 74 24.07 9.38 0.15
N PRO A 75 23.99 10.24 1.19
CA PRO A 75 23.01 11.31 1.25
C PRO A 75 22.96 12.10 -0.06
N MET A 76 21.76 12.26 -0.62
CA MET A 76 21.57 13.27 -1.64
C MET A 76 21.49 14.62 -0.91
N SER A 77 22.54 15.42 -1.03
CA SER A 77 22.58 16.77 -0.44
C SER A 77 21.38 17.57 -0.93
N SER A 78 20.71 18.30 -0.02
CA SER A 78 19.76 19.34 -0.45
C SER A 78 20.54 20.37 -1.28
N PHE A 79 20.31 20.39 -2.59
CA PHE A 79 20.82 21.45 -3.45
C PHE A 79 19.94 22.69 -3.20
N GLY A 80 20.51 23.73 -2.58
CA GLY A 80 19.81 24.99 -2.31
C GLY A 80 19.05 25.02 -0.98
N GLU A 81 17.91 25.72 -0.95
CA GLU A 81 17.09 25.90 0.24
C GLU A 81 16.43 24.59 0.70
N VAL A 82 16.36 24.40 2.02
CA VAL A 82 15.74 23.23 2.64
C VAL A 82 14.22 23.43 2.71
N GLU A 83 13.47 22.40 2.36
CA GLU A 83 12.01 22.41 2.52
C GLU A 83 11.62 22.43 4.01
N ALA A 84 11.10 23.56 4.47
CA ALA A 84 10.82 23.81 5.89
C ALA A 84 9.88 22.77 6.51
N VAL A 85 8.83 22.35 5.80
CA VAL A 85 7.87 21.38 6.37
C VAL A 85 8.47 19.99 6.53
N PHE A 86 9.35 19.57 5.63
CA PHE A 86 10.06 18.31 5.78
C PHE A 86 11.13 18.40 6.89
N ALA A 87 11.84 19.53 6.99
CA ALA A 87 12.80 19.77 8.05
C ALA A 87 12.17 19.73 9.44
N GLU A 88 10.96 20.27 9.60
CA GLU A 88 10.20 20.20 10.86
C GLU A 88 9.88 18.77 11.30
N HIS A 89 9.82 17.83 10.34
CA HIS A 89 9.60 16.41 10.53
C HIS A 89 10.90 15.60 10.53
N GLY A 90 12.07 16.25 10.61
CA GLY A 90 13.37 15.60 10.69
C GLY A 90 13.95 15.16 9.35
N PHE A 91 13.46 15.68 8.22
CA PHE A 91 13.95 15.31 6.89
C PHE A 91 14.64 16.47 6.17
N LEU A 92 15.83 16.19 5.64
CA LEU A 92 16.59 17.09 4.77
C LEU A 92 16.28 16.76 3.30
N ARG A 93 15.69 17.73 2.60
CA ARG A 93 15.48 17.72 1.14
C ARG A 93 15.45 19.16 0.62
N GLY A 94 15.67 19.32 -0.69
CA GLY A 94 15.39 20.60 -1.37
C GLY A 94 13.89 20.94 -1.37
N VAL A 95 13.55 22.17 -1.71
CA VAL A 95 12.16 22.66 -1.84
C VAL A 95 11.32 21.71 -2.72
N VAL A 96 10.05 21.54 -2.38
CA VAL A 96 9.11 20.76 -3.21
C VAL A 96 8.69 21.57 -4.42
N GLU A 97 8.88 21.01 -5.62
CA GLU A 97 8.46 21.62 -6.87
C GLU A 97 7.19 20.95 -7.43
N LEU A 98 6.04 21.58 -7.20
CA LEU A 98 4.78 21.12 -7.77
C LEU A 98 4.62 21.62 -9.21
N ARG A 99 4.94 20.77 -10.18
CA ARG A 99 4.87 21.10 -11.62
C ARG A 99 3.45 21.39 -12.12
N GLY A 100 2.42 20.95 -11.39
CA GLY A 100 1.02 21.17 -11.74
C GLY A 100 0.54 20.41 -12.97
N TYR A 101 1.29 19.39 -13.40
CA TYR A 101 0.91 18.53 -14.53
C TYR A 101 -0.03 17.40 -14.13
N SER A 102 -0.25 17.18 -12.84
CA SER A 102 -1.21 16.19 -12.37
C SER A 102 -2.62 16.52 -12.80
N GLN A 103 -3.30 15.53 -13.39
CA GLN A 103 -4.70 15.65 -13.80
C GLN A 103 -5.61 14.87 -12.86
N ALA A 104 -6.90 15.20 -12.88
CA ALA A 104 -7.91 14.33 -12.29
C ALA A 104 -7.87 12.96 -12.97
N PHE A 105 -8.14 11.90 -12.21
CA PHE A 105 -8.22 10.55 -12.77
C PHE A 105 -9.30 10.48 -13.87
N ASP A 106 -9.03 9.75 -14.95
CA ASP A 106 -10.01 9.53 -16.01
C ASP A 106 -10.98 8.41 -15.59
N PRO A 107 -12.28 8.71 -15.37
CA PRO A 107 -13.26 7.72 -14.95
C PRO A 107 -13.61 6.70 -16.04
N ARG A 108 -13.07 6.82 -17.26
CA ARG A 108 -13.29 5.83 -18.33
C ARG A 108 -12.24 4.72 -18.31
N LEU A 109 -11.12 4.92 -17.63
CA LEU A 109 -10.06 3.91 -17.55
C LEU A 109 -10.46 2.81 -16.54
N PRO A 110 -10.38 1.52 -16.92
CA PRO A 110 -10.69 0.41 -16.01
C PRO A 110 -9.86 0.44 -14.72
N ALA A 111 -8.58 0.82 -14.81
CA ALA A 111 -7.68 0.96 -13.66
C ALA A 111 -8.17 1.98 -12.62
N CYS A 112 -9.03 2.92 -13.02
CA CYS A 112 -9.60 3.94 -12.13
C CYS A 112 -10.91 3.52 -11.45
N LEU A 113 -11.35 2.26 -11.61
CA LEU A 113 -12.61 1.77 -11.02
C LEU A 113 -12.69 2.01 -9.51
N GLY A 114 -11.61 1.78 -8.75
CA GLY A 114 -11.59 2.05 -7.32
C GLY A 114 -11.85 3.52 -6.98
N MET A 115 -11.29 4.46 -7.75
CA MET A 115 -11.51 5.90 -7.56
C MET A 115 -12.94 6.30 -7.92
N ARG A 116 -13.51 5.71 -8.99
CA ARG A 116 -14.91 5.93 -9.38
C ARG A 116 -15.89 5.42 -8.33
N LEU A 117 -15.64 4.22 -7.78
CA LEU A 117 -16.47 3.67 -6.70
C LEU A 117 -16.43 4.58 -5.46
N ARG A 118 -15.27 5.18 -5.14
CA ARG A 118 -15.16 6.18 -4.08
C ARG A 118 -15.88 7.49 -4.41
N ALA A 119 -15.88 7.92 -5.67
CA ALA A 119 -16.66 9.07 -6.10
C ALA A 119 -18.18 8.81 -6.00
N LEU A 120 -18.62 7.58 -6.28
CA LEU A 120 -20.04 7.18 -6.25
C LEU A 120 -20.56 6.91 -4.82
N PHE A 121 -19.83 6.11 -4.04
CA PHE A 121 -20.26 5.67 -2.70
C PHE A 121 -19.72 6.55 -1.58
N GLY A 122 -18.77 7.43 -1.88
CA GLY A 122 -17.94 8.11 -0.91
C GLY A 122 -16.69 7.31 -0.54
N VAL A 123 -15.72 8.00 0.05
CA VAL A 123 -14.45 7.42 0.51
C VAL A 123 -14.65 6.65 1.81
N ASN A 124 -15.20 5.43 1.69
CA ASN A 124 -15.57 4.61 2.83
C ASN A 124 -15.48 3.09 2.51
N VAL A 125 -15.91 2.29 3.48
CA VAL A 125 -15.89 0.82 3.40
C VAL A 125 -16.68 0.27 2.22
N ARG A 126 -17.79 0.90 1.83
CA ARG A 126 -18.70 0.39 0.79
C ARG A 126 -17.99 0.34 -0.57
N ALA A 127 -17.25 1.39 -0.91
CA ALA A 127 -16.48 1.44 -2.16
C ALA A 127 -15.46 0.29 -2.24
N GLU A 128 -14.69 0.08 -1.18
CA GLU A 128 -13.70 -1.02 -1.15
C GLU A 128 -14.37 -2.40 -1.11
N ALA A 129 -15.49 -2.55 -0.39
CA ALA A 129 -16.21 -3.82 -0.31
C ALA A 129 -16.77 -4.24 -1.68
N VAL A 130 -17.31 -3.30 -2.46
CA VAL A 130 -17.76 -3.57 -3.84
C VAL A 130 -16.58 -4.01 -4.71
N LEU A 131 -15.48 -3.24 -4.70
CA LEU A 131 -14.30 -3.58 -5.50
C LEU A 131 -13.71 -4.95 -5.12
N PHE A 132 -13.63 -5.23 -3.81
CA PHE A 132 -13.12 -6.48 -3.29
C PHE A 132 -13.99 -7.67 -3.70
N LEU A 133 -15.31 -7.57 -3.54
CA LEU A 133 -16.24 -8.64 -3.92
C LEU A 133 -16.35 -8.83 -5.43
N LEU A 134 -16.06 -7.80 -6.23
CA LEU A 134 -15.95 -7.93 -7.68
C LEU A 134 -14.79 -8.84 -8.08
N ALA A 135 -13.66 -8.71 -7.38
CA ALA A 135 -12.48 -9.56 -7.57
C ALA A 135 -12.59 -10.95 -6.92
N HIS A 136 -13.49 -11.15 -5.95
CA HIS A 136 -13.70 -12.41 -5.23
C HIS A 136 -15.14 -12.92 -5.43
N ARG A 137 -15.40 -13.51 -6.60
CA ARG A 137 -16.76 -13.88 -7.04
C ARG A 137 -17.41 -14.98 -6.17
N GLU A 138 -16.59 -15.83 -5.56
CA GLU A 138 -16.99 -16.85 -4.59
C GLU A 138 -17.49 -16.26 -3.25
N GLY A 139 -17.17 -14.98 -3.03
CA GLY A 139 -17.53 -14.20 -1.87
C GLY A 139 -16.52 -14.29 -0.72
N ALA A 140 -16.70 -13.42 0.27
CA ALA A 140 -15.85 -13.40 1.45
C ALA A 140 -16.64 -13.15 2.72
N ASN A 141 -16.12 -13.68 3.84
CA ASN A 141 -16.59 -13.30 5.16
C ASN A 141 -16.00 -11.91 5.56
N PRO A 142 -16.67 -11.17 6.47
CA PRO A 142 -16.24 -9.83 6.83
C PRO A 142 -14.87 -9.75 7.50
N ASN A 143 -14.45 -10.80 8.22
CA ASN A 143 -13.13 -10.86 8.83
C ASN A 143 -12.01 -10.94 7.77
N ALA A 144 -12.13 -11.90 6.85
CA ALA A 144 -11.20 -12.08 5.74
C ALA A 144 -11.10 -10.81 4.88
N MET A 145 -12.25 -10.20 4.55
CA MET A 145 -12.29 -8.95 3.80
C MET A 145 -11.60 -7.82 4.56
N SER A 146 -11.90 -7.61 5.84
CA SER A 146 -11.37 -6.48 6.63
C SER A 146 -9.86 -6.38 6.65
N ARG A 147 -9.17 -7.53 6.75
CA ARG A 147 -7.69 -7.63 6.70
C ARG A 147 -7.12 -7.19 5.36
N ARG A 148 -7.86 -7.44 4.26
CA ARG A 148 -7.43 -7.14 2.89
C ARG A 148 -7.68 -5.69 2.49
N ILE A 149 -8.82 -5.14 2.92
CA ILE A 149 -9.24 -3.79 2.54
C ILE A 149 -8.81 -2.72 3.55
N GLY A 150 -8.19 -3.07 4.68
CA GLY A 150 -7.61 -2.12 5.63
C GLY A 150 -8.63 -1.39 6.50
N TYR A 151 -9.73 -2.05 6.86
CA TYR A 151 -10.76 -1.54 7.77
C TYR A 151 -10.98 -2.48 8.94
N SER A 152 -11.66 -2.02 9.99
CA SER A 152 -12.06 -2.89 11.10
C SER A 152 -13.13 -3.89 10.66
N GLN A 153 -13.10 -5.11 11.22
CA GLN A 153 -14.12 -6.14 10.95
C GLN A 153 -15.54 -5.63 11.21
N ARG A 154 -15.75 -4.86 12.28
CA ARG A 154 -17.06 -4.28 12.62
C ARG A 154 -17.55 -3.34 11.52
N SER A 155 -16.70 -2.41 11.08
CA SER A 155 -17.07 -1.47 10.00
C SER A 155 -17.43 -2.20 8.70
N VAL A 156 -16.72 -3.29 8.37
CA VAL A 156 -17.02 -4.13 7.21
C VAL A 156 -18.33 -4.88 7.38
N GLN A 157 -18.55 -5.52 8.53
CA GLN A 157 -19.80 -6.20 8.85
C GLN A 157 -21.00 -5.26 8.73
N ASP A 158 -20.94 -4.09 9.38
CA ASP A 158 -22.05 -3.13 9.41
C ASP A 158 -22.36 -2.60 8.00
N ALA A 159 -21.31 -2.32 7.20
CA ALA A 159 -21.46 -1.90 5.81
C ALA A 159 -22.13 -2.99 4.96
N LEU A 160 -21.68 -4.24 5.06
CA LEU A 160 -22.24 -5.35 4.28
C LEU A 160 -23.68 -5.67 4.68
N VAL A 161 -24.01 -5.64 5.98
CA VAL A 161 -25.38 -5.82 6.46
C VAL A 161 -26.30 -4.72 5.94
N ALA A 162 -25.85 -3.46 5.96
CA ALA A 162 -26.62 -2.35 5.41
C ALA A 162 -26.77 -2.46 3.88
N MET A 163 -25.70 -2.79 3.17
CA MET A 163 -25.71 -2.91 1.71
C MET A 163 -26.54 -4.12 1.22
N ASN A 164 -26.61 -5.21 1.97
CA ASN A 164 -27.47 -6.36 1.65
C ASN A 164 -28.95 -5.96 1.48
N ARG A 165 -29.41 -4.92 2.19
CA ARG A 165 -30.78 -4.39 2.06
C ARG A 165 -31.09 -3.78 0.67
N SER A 166 -30.07 -3.46 -0.12
CA SER A 166 -30.24 -2.97 -1.50
C SER A 166 -30.64 -4.07 -2.49
N GLY A 167 -30.42 -5.34 -2.13
CA GLY A 167 -30.54 -6.47 -3.06
C GLY A 167 -29.39 -6.60 -4.07
N TRP A 168 -28.37 -5.73 -4.02
CA TRP A 168 -27.17 -5.84 -4.87
C TRP A 168 -25.99 -6.55 -4.20
N ILE A 169 -26.04 -6.70 -2.88
CA ILE A 169 -25.15 -7.59 -2.13
C ILE A 169 -25.99 -8.77 -1.71
N HIS A 170 -25.49 -9.97 -1.93
CA HIS A 170 -26.12 -11.20 -1.47
C HIS A 170 -25.33 -11.75 -0.28
N VAL A 171 -26.02 -12.47 0.58
CA VAL A 171 -25.42 -13.19 1.70
C VAL A 171 -25.92 -14.63 1.69
N ARG A 172 -25.00 -15.56 1.93
CA ARG A 172 -25.31 -16.96 2.21
C ARG A 172 -24.64 -17.39 3.51
N GLU A 173 -25.25 -18.35 4.18
CA GLU A 173 -24.66 -18.97 5.36
C GLU A 173 -23.78 -20.16 4.95
N ALA A 174 -22.60 -20.26 5.56
CA ALA A 174 -21.67 -21.37 5.41
C ALA A 174 -21.28 -21.84 6.81
N GLY A 175 -22.08 -22.73 7.38
CA GLY A 175 -21.97 -23.12 8.79
C GLY A 175 -22.26 -21.92 9.70
N ARG A 176 -21.25 -21.49 10.48
CA ARG A 176 -21.35 -20.33 11.37
C ARG A 176 -20.93 -19.01 10.71
N GLU A 177 -20.46 -19.05 9.47
CA GLU A 177 -19.97 -17.86 8.76
C GLU A 177 -20.99 -17.31 7.78
N LYS A 178 -20.98 -15.99 7.59
CA LYS A 178 -21.71 -15.30 6.53
C LYS A 178 -20.76 -14.96 5.40
N ILE A 179 -21.08 -15.45 4.21
CA ILE A 179 -20.31 -15.18 2.99
C ILE A 179 -21.10 -14.20 2.14
N TYR A 180 -20.50 -13.06 1.85
CA TYR A 180 -21.11 -12.00 1.05
C TYR A 180 -20.57 -12.04 -0.38
N THR A 181 -21.43 -11.80 -1.37
CA THR A 181 -21.09 -11.69 -2.79
C THR A 181 -21.76 -10.48 -3.42
N LEU A 182 -21.26 -10.04 -4.58
CA LEU A 182 -22.02 -9.14 -5.45
C LEU A 182 -23.13 -9.91 -6.15
N GLY A 183 -24.33 -9.33 -6.17
CA GLY A 183 -25.43 -9.81 -6.99
C GLY A 183 -25.08 -9.73 -8.48
N PRO A 184 -25.69 -10.58 -9.33
CA PRO A 184 -25.30 -10.73 -10.73
C PRO A 184 -25.48 -9.45 -11.55
N ARG A 185 -26.48 -8.62 -11.22
CA ARG A 185 -26.72 -7.35 -11.93
C ARG A 185 -25.57 -6.36 -11.74
N LEU A 186 -25.16 -6.13 -10.50
CA LEU A 186 -24.07 -5.20 -10.20
C LEU A 186 -22.71 -5.77 -10.64
N SER A 187 -22.48 -7.06 -10.43
CA SER A 187 -21.27 -7.75 -10.90
C SER A 187 -21.13 -7.68 -12.42
N GLY A 188 -22.23 -7.91 -13.16
CA GLY A 188 -22.25 -7.80 -14.63
C GLY A 188 -22.01 -6.38 -15.12
N ALA A 189 -22.67 -5.38 -14.52
CA ALA A 189 -22.49 -3.98 -14.90
C ALA A 189 -21.05 -3.49 -14.70
N LEU A 190 -20.44 -3.80 -13.54
CA LEU A 190 -19.06 -3.41 -13.25
C LEU A 190 -18.03 -4.25 -14.01
N GLY A 191 -18.31 -5.55 -14.19
CA GLY A 191 -17.41 -6.47 -14.87
C GLY A 191 -17.33 -6.24 -16.39
N ALA A 192 -18.39 -5.70 -17.01
CA ALA A 192 -18.39 -5.36 -18.43
C ALA A 192 -17.40 -4.23 -18.80
N GLU A 193 -16.92 -3.48 -17.81
CA GLU A 193 -15.96 -2.39 -18.00
C GLU A 193 -14.50 -2.82 -17.79
N ILE A 194 -14.26 -4.11 -17.51
CA ILE A 194 -12.94 -4.64 -17.18
C ILE A 194 -12.60 -5.76 -18.15
N ASP A 195 -11.45 -5.65 -18.81
CA ASP A 195 -10.91 -6.75 -19.62
C ASP A 195 -10.39 -7.86 -18.69
N GLY A 196 -10.92 -9.07 -18.87
CA GLY A 196 -10.53 -10.24 -18.07
C GLY A 196 -11.17 -10.32 -16.69
N ALA A 197 -10.60 -11.15 -15.82
CA ALA A 197 -11.08 -11.32 -14.46
C ALA A 197 -10.48 -10.23 -13.55
N PRO A 198 -11.30 -9.42 -12.85
CA PRO A 198 -10.78 -8.42 -11.93
C PRO A 198 -9.99 -9.10 -10.82
N GLN A 199 -8.80 -8.58 -10.54
CA GLN A 199 -7.93 -9.09 -9.48
C GLN A 199 -7.78 -8.08 -8.36
N TRP A 200 -7.68 -8.57 -7.13
CA TRP A 200 -7.36 -7.75 -5.97
C TRP A 200 -5.89 -7.92 -5.61
N THR A 201 -5.09 -6.91 -5.94
CA THR A 201 -3.68 -6.88 -5.55
C THR A 201 -3.55 -6.44 -4.10
N ALA A 202 -2.98 -7.31 -3.26
CA ALA A 202 -2.69 -6.99 -1.87
C ALA A 202 -1.41 -6.15 -1.75
N TRP A 203 -1.50 -4.88 -2.13
CA TRP A 203 -0.37 -3.95 -2.20
C TRP A 203 0.40 -3.80 -0.88
N ALA A 204 -0.30 -3.70 0.25
CA ALA A 204 0.34 -3.42 1.53
C ALA A 204 1.35 -4.51 1.97
N PRO A 205 1.01 -5.81 2.00
CA PRO A 205 2.01 -6.83 2.32
C PRO A 205 3.15 -6.88 1.29
N ALA A 206 2.87 -6.73 -0.01
CA ALA A 206 3.90 -6.73 -1.06
C ALA A 206 4.92 -5.58 -0.86
N LEU A 207 4.42 -4.35 -0.68
CA LEU A 207 5.27 -3.18 -0.40
C LEU A 207 6.02 -3.32 0.92
N ARG A 208 5.43 -3.99 1.93
CA ARG A 208 6.09 -4.21 3.21
C ARG A 208 7.26 -5.20 3.09
N TYR A 209 7.13 -6.23 2.26
CA TYR A 209 8.23 -7.14 1.94
C TYR A 209 9.37 -6.42 1.20
N LEU A 210 9.03 -5.63 0.17
CA LEU A 210 10.02 -4.83 -0.56
C LEU A 210 10.74 -3.82 0.35
N GLU A 211 10.02 -3.17 1.26
CA GLU A 211 10.61 -2.29 2.27
C GLU A 211 11.55 -3.07 3.21
N ALA A 212 11.14 -4.26 3.67
CA ALA A 212 11.98 -5.08 4.56
C ALA A 212 13.28 -5.49 3.87
N LEU A 213 13.18 -5.93 2.61
CA LEU A 213 14.34 -6.28 1.80
C LEU A 213 15.23 -5.06 1.56
N TRP A 214 14.66 -3.92 1.19
CA TRP A 214 15.40 -2.66 1.00
C TRP A 214 16.17 -2.25 2.26
N LEU A 215 15.53 -2.29 3.43
CA LEU A 215 16.16 -1.96 4.70
C LEU A 215 17.26 -2.95 5.08
N ALA A 216 17.04 -4.25 4.86
CA ALA A 216 18.04 -5.28 5.10
C ALA A 216 19.30 -5.04 4.24
N LEU A 217 19.11 -4.78 2.95
CA LEU A 217 20.21 -4.49 2.02
C LEU A 217 20.93 -3.17 2.33
N GLY A 218 20.26 -2.24 3.01
CA GLY A 218 20.81 -0.96 3.43
C GLY A 218 21.67 -1.02 4.71
N VAL A 219 21.79 -2.18 5.37
CA VAL A 219 22.61 -2.32 6.58
C VAL A 219 24.09 -2.13 6.24
N PRO A 220 24.80 -1.16 6.85
CA PRO A 220 26.23 -0.94 6.58
C PRO A 220 27.06 -2.20 6.89
N GLY A 221 27.98 -2.54 5.97
CA GLY A 221 28.87 -3.68 6.12
C GLY A 221 28.24 -5.05 5.81
N LEU A 222 26.95 -5.11 5.43
CA LEU A 222 26.32 -6.37 5.02
C LEU A 222 27.11 -7.08 3.91
N GLY A 223 27.56 -6.33 2.90
CA GLY A 223 28.35 -6.86 1.79
C GLY A 223 29.72 -7.42 2.18
N ASP A 224 30.25 -7.03 3.35
CA ASP A 224 31.55 -7.48 3.87
C ASP A 224 31.43 -8.79 4.69
N LEU A 225 30.21 -9.21 5.02
CA LEU A 225 29.94 -10.44 5.76
C LEU A 225 30.09 -11.68 4.87
N SER A 226 30.30 -12.85 5.49
CA SER A 226 30.25 -14.11 4.76
C SER A 226 28.85 -14.36 4.18
N PRO A 227 28.72 -15.13 3.10
CA PRO A 227 27.42 -15.42 2.49
C PRO A 227 26.39 -16.01 3.47
N GLU A 228 26.84 -16.81 4.43
CA GLU A 228 25.99 -17.40 5.46
C GLU A 228 25.42 -16.34 6.41
N LEU A 229 26.26 -15.37 6.82
CA LEU A 229 25.84 -14.28 7.68
C LEU A 229 24.93 -13.31 6.92
N GLN A 230 25.24 -12.98 5.67
CA GLN A 230 24.35 -12.20 4.80
C GLN A 230 22.96 -12.86 4.70
N ALA A 231 22.94 -14.17 4.46
CA ALA A 231 21.70 -14.93 4.37
C ALA A 231 20.91 -14.95 5.69
N ALA A 232 21.59 -14.97 6.83
CA ALA A 232 20.95 -14.92 8.14
C ALA A 232 20.28 -13.55 8.40
N GLU A 233 20.99 -12.44 8.15
CA GLU A 233 20.50 -11.06 8.33
C GLU A 233 19.30 -10.75 7.41
N ILE A 234 19.53 -10.85 6.09
CA ILE A 234 18.66 -11.57 5.15
C ILE A 234 17.29 -11.99 5.65
N ARG A 235 17.28 -13.26 6.05
CA ARG A 235 16.13 -14.03 6.46
C ARG A 235 15.43 -13.43 7.67
N GLN A 236 16.19 -12.99 8.67
CA GLN A 236 15.63 -12.41 9.87
C GLN A 236 14.77 -11.18 9.56
N ALA A 237 15.19 -10.35 8.61
CA ALA A 237 14.44 -9.16 8.22
C ALA A 237 13.17 -9.49 7.41
N VAL A 238 13.23 -10.48 6.51
CA VAL A 238 12.19 -10.70 5.50
C VAL A 238 11.25 -11.87 5.76
N GLU A 239 11.55 -12.81 6.67
CA GLU A 239 10.75 -14.04 6.88
C GLU A 239 9.28 -13.74 7.23
N GLY A 240 9.05 -12.83 8.18
CA GLY A 240 7.70 -12.39 8.56
C GLY A 240 6.95 -11.72 7.39
N PRO A 241 7.50 -10.65 6.79
CA PRO A 241 6.92 -10.01 5.61
C PRO A 241 6.69 -10.96 4.42
N GLN A 242 7.61 -11.91 4.18
CA GLN A 242 7.51 -12.93 3.14
C GLN A 242 6.29 -13.82 3.39
N GLN A 243 6.13 -14.35 4.60
CA GLN A 243 4.98 -15.21 4.93
C GLN A 243 3.66 -14.44 4.78
N GLN A 244 3.62 -13.17 5.19
CA GLN A 244 2.43 -12.32 5.02
C GLN A 244 2.11 -12.10 3.54
N THR A 245 3.13 -11.85 2.71
CA THR A 245 3.00 -11.61 1.27
C THR A 245 2.59 -12.87 0.52
N ALA A 246 3.16 -14.02 0.87
CA ALA A 246 2.76 -15.32 0.33
C ALA A 246 1.27 -15.61 0.64
N ASN A 247 0.87 -15.45 1.90
CA ASN A 247 -0.54 -15.57 2.33
C ASN A 247 -1.44 -14.53 1.64
N ALA A 248 -0.86 -13.43 1.18
CA ALA A 248 -1.57 -12.38 0.48
C ALA A 248 -1.86 -12.67 -1.00
N GLY A 249 -1.46 -13.84 -1.53
CA GLY A 249 -1.72 -14.25 -2.91
C GLY A 249 -0.47 -14.30 -3.79
N PHE A 250 0.70 -13.95 -3.24
CA PHE A 250 1.97 -13.95 -3.97
C PHE A 250 2.81 -15.21 -3.72
N ALA A 251 2.20 -16.30 -3.21
CA ALA A 251 2.93 -17.52 -2.85
C ALA A 251 3.80 -18.09 -3.99
N ARG A 252 3.38 -17.90 -5.25
CA ARG A 252 4.14 -18.33 -6.43
C ARG A 252 5.48 -17.60 -6.61
N VAL A 253 5.57 -16.35 -6.18
CA VAL A 253 6.83 -15.57 -6.25
C VAL A 253 7.86 -16.17 -5.29
N PHE A 254 7.41 -16.78 -4.18
CA PHE A 254 8.27 -17.35 -3.15
C PHE A 254 8.49 -18.86 -3.28
N SER A 255 8.03 -19.50 -4.36
CA SER A 255 8.14 -20.96 -4.48
C SER A 255 9.58 -21.37 -4.78
N THR A 256 10.22 -22.04 -3.81
CA THR A 256 11.52 -22.69 -3.99
C THR A 256 11.39 -24.21 -3.92
N PRO A 257 12.06 -24.97 -4.80
CA PRO A 257 12.09 -26.43 -4.75
C PRO A 257 13.00 -27.00 -3.65
N LEU A 258 13.90 -26.20 -3.06
CA LEU A 258 14.90 -26.67 -2.09
C LEU A 258 15.13 -25.66 -0.94
N PRO A 259 15.57 -26.12 0.24
CA PRO A 259 16.02 -25.22 1.32
C PRO A 259 17.33 -24.54 0.92
N LEU A 260 17.26 -23.25 0.60
CA LEU A 260 18.41 -22.45 0.20
C LEU A 260 19.23 -21.96 1.41
N ARG A 261 20.54 -21.85 1.24
CA ARG A 261 21.51 -21.38 2.25
C ARG A 261 22.57 -20.50 1.59
N GLY A 262 23.24 -19.68 2.40
CA GLY A 262 24.36 -18.85 1.96
C GLY A 262 24.02 -18.02 0.73
N GLU A 263 24.93 -18.01 -0.25
CA GLU A 263 24.79 -17.22 -1.47
C GLU A 263 23.51 -17.53 -2.27
N ASP A 264 23.10 -18.80 -2.35
CA ASP A 264 21.90 -19.18 -3.08
C ASP A 264 20.63 -18.57 -2.48
N TYR A 265 20.58 -18.44 -1.14
CA TYR A 265 19.47 -17.77 -0.46
C TYR A 265 19.45 -16.27 -0.77
N VAL A 266 20.61 -15.60 -0.76
CA VAL A 266 20.72 -14.18 -1.08
C VAL A 266 20.26 -13.92 -2.51
N ARG A 267 20.80 -14.68 -3.48
CA ARG A 267 20.46 -14.55 -4.90
C ARG A 267 18.97 -14.79 -5.15
N PHE A 268 18.40 -15.83 -4.53
CA PHE A 268 16.97 -16.10 -4.64
C PHE A 268 16.12 -14.96 -4.08
N THR A 269 16.49 -14.41 -2.92
CA THR A 269 15.71 -13.34 -2.27
C THR A 269 15.75 -12.05 -3.10
N LEU A 270 16.89 -11.69 -3.67
CA LEU A 270 17.00 -10.54 -4.59
C LEU A 270 16.12 -10.73 -5.82
N ARG A 271 16.22 -11.90 -6.46
CA ARG A 271 15.40 -12.24 -7.63
C ARG A 271 13.91 -12.23 -7.29
N THR A 272 13.52 -12.74 -6.12
CA THR A 272 12.13 -12.71 -5.65
C THR A 272 11.62 -11.26 -5.50
N GLY A 273 12.50 -10.34 -5.06
CA GLY A 273 12.19 -8.92 -5.00
C GLY A 273 11.94 -8.32 -6.40
N GLU A 274 12.77 -8.67 -7.38
CA GLU A 274 12.61 -8.28 -8.78
C GLU A 274 11.32 -8.87 -9.39
N ASP A 275 11.11 -10.18 -9.25
CA ASP A 275 9.92 -10.87 -9.73
C ASP A 275 8.63 -10.27 -9.11
N LEU A 276 8.69 -9.85 -7.85
CA LEU A 276 7.56 -9.17 -7.20
C LEU A 276 7.32 -7.78 -7.81
N LEU A 277 8.37 -7.01 -8.11
CA LEU A 277 8.23 -5.71 -8.78
C LEU A 277 7.60 -5.88 -10.16
N ASP A 278 8.05 -6.84 -10.95
CA ASP A 278 7.51 -7.14 -12.28
C ASP A 278 6.01 -7.49 -12.23
N VAL A 279 5.58 -8.24 -11.21
CA VAL A 279 4.16 -8.56 -10.99
C VAL A 279 3.34 -7.32 -10.60
N LEU A 280 3.93 -6.36 -9.88
CA LEU A 280 3.25 -5.14 -9.47
C LEU A 280 3.17 -4.09 -10.60
N GLU A 281 4.03 -4.19 -11.62
CA GLU A 281 4.03 -3.29 -12.78
C GLU A 281 3.04 -3.71 -13.90
N GLN A 282 2.52 -4.94 -13.83
CA GLN A 282 1.49 -5.48 -14.74
C GLN A 282 0.07 -5.06 -14.34
#